data_AF-A0A517ZL92-F1
#
_entry.id   AF-A0A517ZL92-F1
#
_cell.length_a   1.000
_cell.length_b   1.000
_cell.length_c   1.000
_cell.angle_alpha   90.00
_cell.angle_beta   90.00
_cell.angle_gamma   90.00
#
_symmetry.space_group_name_H-M   'P 1'
#
loop_
_entity.id
_entity.type
_entity.pdbx_description
1 polymer ?
#
loop_
_entity_poly.entity_id
_entity_poly.type
_entity_poly.pdbx_seq_one_letter_code
_entity_poly.pdbx_strand_id
1 'polypeptide(L)'
;MFQQFDRLFCGMLFVAFGGVIEGLGGLLVAFGYIAVALACRDLAQYSAKFSQVQRLCLFFAVLSVTGTVMITGSSVLLAIPIALMQLLMTWQLLHGIAEFSRNHDAPQLAESADWRRRAYLIVNVISAVALLFIVLISMGFGDVHPSLIFAAMIPAWATGLMVLHLLYLMRLRFAEKKPTFASSELSPE
;
A
#
# COMPACT_ATOMS: atom_id res chain seq x y z
N MET A 1 11.34 -15.20 -5.73
CA MET A 1 9.90 -14.86 -5.72
C MET A 1 9.37 -14.68 -4.30
N PHE A 2 9.47 -15.66 -3.40
CA PHE A 2 8.93 -15.57 -2.03
C PHE A 2 9.47 -14.37 -1.21
N GLN A 3 10.79 -14.19 -1.22
CA GLN A 3 11.44 -13.08 -0.51
C GLN A 3 11.01 -11.68 -1.00
N GLN A 4 10.53 -11.55 -2.25
CA GLN A 4 10.07 -10.27 -2.80
C GLN A 4 8.72 -9.90 -2.18
N PHE A 5 7.79 -10.86 -2.08
CA PHE A 5 6.49 -10.63 -1.45
C PHE A 5 6.60 -10.48 0.07
N ASP A 6 7.54 -11.15 0.73
CA ASP A 6 7.84 -10.92 2.14
C ASP A 6 8.34 -9.48 2.38
N ARG A 7 9.29 -9.01 1.55
CA ARG A 7 9.77 -7.61 1.60
C ARG A 7 8.65 -6.61 1.30
N LEU A 8 7.78 -6.91 0.34
CA LEU A 8 6.63 -6.08 -0.02
C LEU A 8 5.63 -6.01 1.13
N PHE A 9 5.33 -7.13 1.78
CA PHE A 9 4.42 -7.22 2.93
C PHE A 9 4.99 -6.48 4.14
N CYS A 10 6.25 -6.76 4.52
CA CYS A 10 6.91 -6.07 5.61
C CYS A 10 7.04 -4.55 5.35
N GLY A 11 7.39 -4.16 4.13
CA GLY A 11 7.46 -2.76 3.74
C GLY A 11 6.11 -2.05 3.90
N MET A 12 5.02 -2.68 3.42
CA MET A 12 3.67 -2.13 3.59
C MET A 12 3.20 -2.10 5.05
N LEU A 13 3.65 -3.02 5.90
CA LEU A 13 3.40 -2.95 7.35
C LEU A 13 4.07 -1.72 7.98
N PHE A 14 5.33 -1.47 7.65
CA PHE A 14 6.04 -0.27 8.11
C PHE A 14 5.39 1.01 7.61
N VAL A 15 4.90 1.04 6.36
CA VAL A 15 4.17 2.22 5.84
C VAL A 15 2.83 2.41 6.58
N ALA A 16 2.09 1.33 6.83
CA ALA A 16 0.77 1.41 7.47
C ALA A 16 0.84 1.76 8.97
N PHE A 17 1.83 1.23 9.68
CA PHE A 17 1.93 1.37 11.14
C PHE A 17 3.06 2.30 11.60
N GLY A 18 3.99 2.67 10.72
CA GLY A 18 5.14 3.50 11.07
C GLY A 18 4.72 4.88 11.59
N GLY A 19 3.65 5.47 11.06
CA GLY A 19 3.12 6.75 11.55
C GLY A 19 2.53 6.72 12.96
N VAL A 20 2.33 5.53 13.56
CA VAL A 20 1.78 5.36 14.92
C VAL A 20 2.87 5.49 16.00
N ILE A 21 4.15 5.32 15.64
CA ILE A 21 5.26 5.37 16.58
C ILE A 21 5.78 6.81 16.70
N GLU A 22 5.53 7.45 17.85
CA GLU A 22 6.03 8.80 18.13
C GLU A 22 7.57 8.87 18.06
N GLY A 23 8.08 9.97 17.51
CA GLY A 23 9.52 10.28 17.43
C GLY A 23 10.30 9.61 16.29
N LEU A 24 9.93 8.38 15.89
CA LEU A 24 10.61 7.65 14.81
C LEU A 24 9.73 7.40 13.57
N GLY A 25 8.47 7.83 13.60
CA GLY A 25 7.48 7.40 12.63
C GLY A 25 7.83 7.72 11.17
N GLY A 26 8.37 8.91 10.88
CA GLY A 26 8.78 9.22 9.50
C GLY A 26 9.99 8.42 9.00
N LEU A 27 10.95 8.09 9.88
CA LEU A 27 12.05 7.20 9.50
C LEU A 27 11.56 5.78 9.22
N LEU A 28 10.68 5.24 10.07
CA LEU A 28 10.09 3.91 9.83
C LEU A 28 9.26 3.88 8.55
N VAL A 29 8.45 4.91 8.29
CA VAL A 29 7.66 5.02 7.06
C VAL A 29 8.59 5.09 5.84
N ALA A 30 9.68 5.86 5.91
CA ALA A 30 10.69 5.91 4.85
C ALA A 30 11.34 4.53 4.60
N PHE A 31 11.73 3.81 5.65
CA PHE A 31 12.22 2.43 5.53
C PHE A 31 11.19 1.51 4.89
N GLY A 32 9.92 1.64 5.27
CA GLY A 32 8.81 0.90 4.65
C GLY A 32 8.72 1.14 3.15
N TYR A 33 8.74 2.39 2.73
CA TYR A 33 8.74 2.75 1.30
C TYR A 33 9.98 2.24 0.55
N ILE A 34 11.17 2.29 1.16
CA ILE A 34 12.39 1.74 0.56
C ILE A 34 12.26 0.22 0.38
N ALA A 35 11.75 -0.50 1.39
CA ALA A 35 11.53 -1.94 1.31
C ALA A 35 10.54 -2.31 0.19
N VAL A 36 9.43 -1.56 0.07
CA VAL A 36 8.46 -1.72 -1.04
C VAL A 36 9.15 -1.42 -2.38
N ALA A 37 9.94 -0.36 -2.48
CA ALA A 37 10.64 0.01 -3.71
C ALA A 37 11.63 -1.09 -4.17
N LEU A 38 12.38 -1.67 -3.24
CA LEU A 38 13.30 -2.79 -3.53
C LEU A 38 12.53 -4.03 -4.00
N ALA A 39 11.44 -4.38 -3.33
CA ALA A 39 10.58 -5.49 -3.77
C ALA A 39 9.99 -5.24 -5.17
N CYS A 40 9.51 -4.02 -5.44
CA CYS A 40 8.97 -3.64 -6.74
C CYS A 40 10.04 -3.58 -7.85
N ARG A 41 11.29 -3.24 -7.52
CA ARG A 41 12.41 -3.32 -8.47
C ARG A 41 12.59 -4.75 -8.98
N ASP A 42 12.58 -5.71 -8.07
CA ASP A 42 12.75 -7.13 -8.41
C ASP A 42 11.52 -7.69 -9.18
N LEU A 43 10.33 -7.16 -8.89
CA LEU A 43 9.08 -7.53 -9.57
C LEU A 43 8.88 -6.82 -10.92
N ALA A 44 9.65 -5.77 -11.22
CA ALA A 44 9.50 -4.97 -12.45
C ALA A 44 9.70 -5.77 -13.73
N GLN A 45 10.44 -6.88 -13.68
CA GLN A 45 10.58 -7.82 -14.81
C GLN A 45 9.24 -8.46 -15.23
N TYR A 46 8.25 -8.51 -14.33
CA TYR A 46 6.95 -9.15 -14.57
C TYR A 46 5.84 -8.16 -14.93
N SER A 47 5.99 -6.88 -14.57
CA SER A 47 5.04 -5.83 -14.91
C SER A 47 5.68 -4.44 -14.81
N ALA A 48 5.46 -3.62 -15.83
CA ALA A 48 5.89 -2.21 -15.84
C ALA A 48 5.22 -1.39 -14.71
N LYS A 49 4.09 -1.87 -14.15
CA LYS A 49 3.38 -1.22 -13.06
C LYS A 49 4.23 -1.19 -11.78
N PHE A 50 5.01 -2.23 -11.51
CA PHE A 50 5.91 -2.24 -10.36
C PHE A 50 7.04 -1.21 -10.49
N SER A 51 7.52 -0.89 -11.70
CA SER A 51 8.48 0.20 -11.90
C SER A 51 7.88 1.57 -11.57
N GLN A 52 6.58 1.77 -11.82
CA GLN A 52 5.89 2.99 -11.43
C GLN A 52 5.75 3.08 -9.90
N VAL A 53 5.34 1.97 -9.26
CA VAL A 53 5.24 1.90 -7.79
C VAL A 53 6.61 2.14 -7.14
N GLN A 54 7.67 1.53 -7.65
CA GLN A 54 9.04 1.75 -7.17
C GLN A 54 9.40 3.25 -7.15
N ARG A 55 9.17 3.96 -8.26
CA ARG A 55 9.45 5.40 -8.36
C ARG A 55 8.64 6.22 -7.36
N LEU A 56 7.36 5.91 -7.22
CA LEU A 56 6.48 6.58 -6.24
C LEU A 56 6.92 6.30 -4.80
N CYS A 57 7.29 5.06 -4.47
CA CYS A 57 7.80 4.72 -3.14
C CYS A 57 9.11 5.44 -2.83
N LEU A 58 10.05 5.54 -3.78
CA LEU A 58 11.28 6.31 -3.56
C LEU A 58 10.98 7.80 -3.34
N PHE A 59 10.05 8.37 -4.11
CA PHE A 59 9.58 9.73 -3.90
C PHE A 59 9.00 9.91 -2.49
N PHE A 60 8.14 9.00 -2.04
CA PHE A 60 7.56 9.05 -0.70
C PHE A 60 8.57 8.81 0.42
N ALA A 61 9.58 7.97 0.21
CA ALA A 61 10.68 7.79 1.16
C ALA A 61 11.43 9.10 1.39
N VAL A 62 11.79 9.79 0.31
CA VAL A 62 12.43 11.12 0.39
C VAL A 62 11.50 12.10 1.09
N LEU A 63 10.23 12.16 0.68
CA LEU A 63 9.25 13.06 1.28
C LEU A 63 9.04 12.80 2.78
N SER A 64 9.08 11.55 3.22
CA SER A 64 8.91 11.16 4.63
C SER A 64 10.11 11.58 5.48
N VAL A 65 11.33 11.48 4.95
CA VAL A 65 12.55 11.99 5.60
C VAL A 65 12.56 13.53 5.61
N THR A 66 12.21 14.18 4.50
CA THR A 66 12.17 15.65 4.44
C THR A 66 11.06 16.23 5.32
N GLY A 67 9.90 15.57 5.36
CA GLY A 67 8.75 15.97 6.18
C GLY A 67 8.97 15.81 7.68
N THR A 68 9.82 14.87 8.11
CA THR A 68 10.28 14.81 9.51
C THR A 68 11.22 15.95 9.88
N VAL A 69 11.93 16.52 8.90
CA VAL A 69 12.86 17.64 9.09
C VAL A 69 12.17 19.00 8.96
N MET A 70 11.09 19.10 8.17
CA MET A 70 10.40 20.36 7.84
C MET A 70 8.95 20.37 8.33
N ILE A 71 8.72 20.52 9.64
CA ILE A 71 7.39 20.81 10.16
C ILE A 71 7.24 22.33 10.31
N THR A 72 6.76 22.99 9.25
CA THR A 72 6.29 24.38 9.29
C THR A 72 4.94 24.48 8.57
N GLY A 73 4.03 25.32 9.08
CA GLY A 73 2.57 25.34 8.89
C GLY A 73 1.94 25.38 7.48
N SER A 74 2.68 25.12 6.40
CA SER A 74 2.19 25.07 5.01
C SER A 74 1.70 23.68 4.57
N SER A 75 1.42 22.79 5.52
CA SER A 75 1.25 21.34 5.32
C SER A 75 -0.05 20.91 4.64
N VAL A 76 -1.10 21.74 4.64
CA VAL A 76 -2.42 21.37 4.08
C VAL A 76 -2.42 21.33 2.54
N LEU A 77 -1.73 22.26 1.88
CA LEU A 77 -1.66 22.30 0.41
C LEU A 77 -0.85 21.13 -0.17
N LEU A 78 0.11 20.60 0.57
CA LEU A 78 0.87 19.40 0.20
C LEU A 78 0.08 18.11 0.45
N ALA A 79 -0.93 18.11 1.31
CA ALA A 79 -1.71 16.91 1.63
C ALA A 79 -2.48 16.35 0.42
N ILE A 80 -3.01 17.23 -0.45
CA ILE A 80 -3.76 16.84 -1.65
C ILE A 80 -2.89 16.08 -2.67
N PRO A 81 -1.75 16.64 -3.16
CA PRO A 81 -0.90 15.92 -4.09
C PRO A 81 -0.31 14.63 -3.48
N ILE A 82 -0.01 14.62 -2.18
CA ILE A 82 0.42 13.41 -1.46
C ILE A 82 -0.66 12.33 -1.51
N ALA A 83 -1.91 12.67 -1.18
CA ALA A 83 -3.02 11.73 -1.21
C ALA A 83 -3.27 11.18 -2.63
N LEU A 84 -3.20 12.04 -3.66
CA LEU A 84 -3.33 11.62 -5.06
C LEU A 84 -2.19 10.68 -5.49
N MET A 85 -0.95 10.97 -5.11
CA MET A 85 0.18 10.10 -5.41
C MET A 85 0.08 8.76 -4.67
N GLN A 86 -0.48 8.73 -3.46
CA GLN A 86 -0.66 7.51 -2.67
C GLN A 86 -1.79 6.64 -3.24
N LEU A 87 -2.85 7.29 -3.72
CA LEU A 87 -3.91 6.65 -4.50
C LEU A 87 -3.33 5.99 -5.76
N LEU A 88 -2.53 6.74 -6.52
CA LEU A 88 -1.87 6.25 -7.73
C LEU A 88 -0.93 5.08 -7.42
N MET A 89 -0.11 5.18 -6.38
CA MET A 89 0.80 4.13 -5.95
C MET A 89 0.04 2.83 -5.64
N THR A 90 -1.02 2.92 -4.83
CA THR A 90 -1.83 1.76 -4.44
C THR A 90 -2.57 1.17 -5.65
N TRP A 91 -3.06 2.02 -6.55
CA TRP A 91 -3.70 1.60 -7.78
C TRP A 91 -2.75 0.82 -8.71
N GLN A 92 -1.54 1.34 -8.94
CA GLN A 92 -0.53 0.66 -9.75
C GLN A 92 -0.04 -0.63 -9.09
N LEU A 93 0.07 -0.65 -7.76
CA LEU A 93 0.46 -1.84 -7.00
C LEU A 93 -0.56 -2.97 -7.17
N LEU A 94 -1.84 -2.69 -6.97
CA LEU A 94 -2.91 -3.68 -7.16
C LEU A 94 -2.98 -4.17 -8.61
N HIS A 95 -2.74 -3.27 -9.57
CA HIS A 95 -2.68 -3.65 -10.99
C HIS A 95 -1.49 -4.57 -11.31
N GLY A 96 -0.30 -4.23 -10.82
CA GLY A 96 0.89 -5.08 -10.99
C GLY A 96 0.69 -6.46 -10.36
N ILE A 97 0.04 -6.53 -9.19
CA ILE A 97 -0.34 -7.78 -8.53
C ILE A 97 -1.31 -8.60 -9.39
N ALA A 98 -2.30 -7.96 -9.99
CA ALA A 98 -3.27 -8.62 -10.86
C ALA A 98 -2.59 -9.21 -12.12
N GLU A 99 -1.77 -8.42 -12.81
CA GLU A 99 -0.99 -8.87 -13.97
C GLU A 99 -0.03 -10.02 -13.60
N PHE A 100 0.70 -9.87 -12.49
CA PHE A 100 1.59 -10.92 -11.99
C PHE A 100 0.84 -12.23 -11.71
N SER A 101 -0.32 -12.14 -11.04
CA SER A 101 -1.12 -13.30 -10.67
C SER A 101 -1.75 -14.01 -11.89
N ARG A 102 -2.13 -13.25 -12.93
CA ARG A 102 -2.58 -13.84 -14.22
C ARG A 102 -1.48 -14.64 -14.89
N ASN A 103 -0.25 -14.12 -14.87
CA ASN A 103 0.88 -14.75 -15.53
C ASN A 103 1.47 -15.97 -14.78
N HIS A 104 1.00 -16.26 -13.55
CA HIS A 104 1.54 -17.33 -12.69
C HIS A 104 0.46 -18.32 -12.19
N ASP A 105 -0.58 -18.55 -13.00
CA ASP A 105 -1.70 -19.49 -12.76
C ASP A 105 -2.45 -19.22 -11.45
N ALA A 106 -2.64 -17.95 -11.11
CA ALA A 106 -3.43 -17.52 -9.97
C ALA A 106 -4.59 -16.59 -10.36
N PRO A 107 -5.52 -17.02 -11.23
CA PRO A 107 -6.60 -16.17 -11.75
C PRO A 107 -7.52 -15.64 -10.65
N GLN A 108 -7.80 -16.44 -9.61
CA GLN A 108 -8.61 -16.01 -8.46
C GLN A 108 -7.98 -14.84 -7.68
N LEU A 109 -6.64 -14.80 -7.58
CA LEU A 109 -5.94 -13.68 -6.94
C LEU A 109 -5.95 -12.45 -7.84
N ALA A 110 -5.84 -12.63 -9.15
CA ALA A 110 -5.93 -11.53 -10.10
C ALA A 110 -7.31 -10.87 -10.08
N GLU A 111 -8.37 -11.67 -10.05
CA GLU A 111 -9.75 -11.17 -9.95
C GLU A 111 -9.99 -10.46 -8.62
N SER A 112 -9.50 -11.03 -7.50
CA SER A 112 -9.57 -10.34 -6.21
C SER A 112 -8.80 -9.03 -6.20
N ALA A 113 -7.62 -8.97 -6.83
CA ALA A 113 -6.83 -7.75 -6.95
C ALA A 113 -7.56 -6.67 -7.77
N ASP A 114 -8.16 -7.03 -8.91
CA ASP A 114 -8.94 -6.11 -9.73
C ASP A 114 -10.22 -5.63 -9.04
N TRP A 115 -10.93 -6.51 -8.33
CA TRP A 115 -12.09 -6.14 -7.53
C TRP A 115 -11.69 -5.14 -6.43
N ARG A 116 -10.65 -5.47 -5.66
CA ARG A 116 -10.11 -4.59 -4.60
C ARG A 116 -9.62 -3.26 -5.16
N ARG A 117 -9.06 -3.24 -6.37
CA ARG A 117 -8.64 -2.02 -7.05
C ARG A 117 -9.83 -1.07 -7.31
N ARG A 118 -10.96 -1.60 -7.81
CA ARG A 118 -12.18 -0.81 -8.02
C ARG A 118 -12.80 -0.35 -6.69
N ALA A 119 -12.90 -1.25 -5.72
CA ALA A 119 -13.40 -0.93 -4.38
C ALA A 119 -12.55 0.18 -3.72
N TYR A 120 -11.22 0.11 -3.85
CA TYR A 120 -10.29 1.12 -3.36
C TYR A 120 -10.59 2.52 -3.93
N LEU A 121 -10.78 2.63 -5.26
CA LEU A 121 -11.10 3.90 -5.91
C LEU A 121 -12.45 4.45 -5.43
N ILE A 122 -13.48 3.61 -5.39
CA ILE A 122 -14.82 4.01 -4.94
C ILE A 122 -14.76 4.53 -3.50
N VAL A 123 -14.14 3.77 -2.60
CA VAL A 123 -14.00 4.15 -1.18
C VAL A 123 -13.25 5.47 -1.03
N ASN A 124 -12.13 5.67 -1.74
CA ASN A 124 -11.38 6.93 -1.66
C ASN A 124 -12.16 8.12 -2.23
N VAL A 125 -12.87 7.95 -3.35
CA VAL A 125 -13.71 9.02 -3.93
C VAL A 125 -14.83 9.40 -2.97
N ILE A 126 -15.55 8.41 -2.42
CA ILE A 126 -16.62 8.65 -1.44
C ILE A 126 -16.06 9.37 -0.21
N SER A 127 -14.91 8.95 0.28
CA SER A 127 -14.27 9.54 1.47
C SER A 127 -13.81 10.97 1.21
N ALA A 128 -13.26 11.25 0.03
CA ALA A 128 -12.87 12.59 -0.38
C ALA A 128 -14.07 13.53 -0.51
N VAL A 129 -15.18 13.05 -1.10
CA VAL A 129 -16.43 13.80 -1.19
C VAL A 129 -17.01 14.05 0.20
N ALA A 130 -17.04 13.04 1.07
CA ALA A 130 -17.51 13.19 2.45
C ALA A 130 -16.68 14.22 3.23
N LEU A 131 -15.35 14.17 3.12
CA LEU A 131 -14.44 15.17 3.69
C LEU A 131 -14.72 16.58 3.16
N LEU A 132 -14.94 16.72 1.85
CA LEU A 132 -15.27 18.02 1.24
C LEU A 132 -16.57 18.58 1.84
N PHE A 133 -17.62 17.77 1.98
CA PHE A 133 -18.87 18.18 2.62
C PHE A 133 -18.65 18.61 4.07
N ILE A 134 -17.85 17.85 4.84
CA ILE A 134 -17.52 18.20 6.23
C ILE A 134 -16.82 19.56 6.30
N VAL A 135 -15.84 19.81 5.42
CA VAL A 135 -15.14 21.10 5.36
C VAL A 135 -16.09 22.24 4.96
N LEU A 136 -16.98 22.03 3.99
CA LEU A 136 -17.96 23.05 3.60
C LEU A 136 -18.93 23.38 4.74
N ILE A 137 -19.41 22.38 5.48
CA ILE A 137 -20.25 22.57 6.67
C ILE A 137 -19.47 23.33 7.76
N SER A 138 -18.19 23.00 7.97
CA SER A 138 -17.32 23.70 8.92
C SER A 138 -17.19 25.20 8.63
N MET A 139 -17.05 25.54 7.35
CA MET A 139 -16.90 26.93 6.90
C MET A 139 -18.22 27.70 7.03
N GLY A 140 -19.36 27.02 6.90
CA GLY A 140 -20.69 27.66 6.97
C GLY A 140 -21.29 27.77 8.37
N PHE A 141 -21.02 26.80 9.25
CA PHE A 141 -21.71 26.66 10.55
C PHE A 141 -20.77 26.70 11.78
N GLY A 142 -19.44 26.75 11.58
CA GLY A 142 -18.46 26.70 12.67
C GLY A 142 -18.00 25.29 13.03
N ASP A 143 -17.35 25.15 14.19
CA ASP A 143 -16.54 23.98 14.60
C ASP A 143 -17.19 22.61 14.31
N VAL A 144 -16.41 21.74 13.66
CA VAL A 144 -16.79 20.35 13.37
C VAL A 144 -16.38 19.47 14.53
N HIS A 145 -17.31 18.62 14.98
CA HIS A 145 -17.02 17.65 16.02
C HIS A 145 -15.85 16.72 15.62
N PRO A 146 -14.83 16.52 16.48
CA PRO A 146 -13.63 15.72 16.16
C PRO A 146 -13.91 14.30 15.65
N SER A 147 -15.06 13.72 16.02
CA SER A 147 -15.50 12.40 15.55
C SER A 147 -15.62 12.30 14.01
N LEU A 148 -15.94 13.39 13.33
CA LEU A 148 -16.06 13.42 11.87
C LEU A 148 -14.69 13.33 11.18
N ILE A 149 -13.64 13.88 11.81
CA ILE A 149 -12.25 13.74 11.35
C ILE A 149 -11.79 12.29 11.52
N PHE A 150 -12.07 11.68 12.68
CA PHE A 150 -11.79 10.26 12.91
C PHE A 150 -12.51 9.35 11.91
N ALA A 151 -13.79 9.62 11.62
CA ALA A 151 -14.56 8.87 10.63
C ALA A 151 -13.94 8.94 9.23
N ALA A 152 -13.34 10.09 8.86
CA ALA A 152 -12.66 10.25 7.59
C ALA A 152 -11.32 9.50 7.48
N MET A 153 -10.73 9.06 8.60
CA MET A 153 -9.51 8.25 8.60
C MET A 153 -9.80 6.75 8.39
N ILE A 154 -10.97 6.26 8.81
CA ILE A 154 -11.38 4.84 8.71
C ILE A 154 -11.18 4.25 7.29
N PRO A 155 -11.56 4.96 6.20
CA PRO A 155 -11.37 4.47 4.84
C PRO A 155 -9.90 4.22 4.46
N ALA A 156 -8.98 5.06 4.94
CA ALA A 156 -7.54 4.91 4.71
C ALA A 156 -7.00 3.64 5.41
N TRP A 157 -7.47 3.37 6.63
CA TRP A 157 -7.11 2.16 7.38
C TRP A 157 -7.67 0.90 6.73
N ALA A 158 -8.96 0.91 6.37
CA ALA A 158 -9.62 -0.19 5.70
C ALA A 158 -8.92 -0.56 4.39
N THR A 159 -8.48 0.45 3.63
CA THR A 159 -7.76 0.22 2.38
C THR A 159 -6.33 -0.29 2.59
N GLY A 160 -5.61 0.19 3.61
CA GLY A 160 -4.32 -0.38 4.01
C GLY A 160 -4.43 -1.86 4.39
N LEU A 161 -5.42 -2.22 5.21
CA LEU A 161 -5.70 -3.61 5.59
C LEU A 161 -6.09 -4.48 4.38
N MET A 162 -6.85 -3.93 3.44
CA MET A 162 -7.23 -4.65 2.22
C MET A 162 -6.01 -4.99 1.34
N VAL A 163 -5.03 -4.09 1.24
CA VAL A 163 -3.79 -4.34 0.51
C VAL A 163 -2.93 -5.37 1.25
N LEU A 164 -2.75 -5.22 2.57
CA LEU A 164 -2.00 -6.17 3.40
C LEU A 164 -2.59 -7.58 3.33
N HIS A 165 -3.91 -7.70 3.39
CA HIS A 165 -4.59 -8.98 3.26
C HIS A 165 -4.35 -9.64 1.89
N LEU A 166 -4.34 -8.86 0.80
CA LEU A 166 -4.06 -9.41 -0.54
C LEU A 166 -2.60 -9.89 -0.64
N LEU A 167 -1.66 -9.11 -0.11
CA LEU A 167 -0.24 -9.48 -0.05
C LEU A 167 -0.03 -10.76 0.79
N TYR A 168 -0.75 -10.90 1.90
CA TYR A 168 -0.75 -12.11 2.71
C TYR A 168 -1.27 -13.34 1.95
N LEU A 169 -2.38 -13.21 1.21
CA LEU A 169 -2.92 -14.30 0.39
C LEU A 169 -1.97 -14.73 -0.72
N MET A 170 -1.31 -13.76 -1.38
CA MET A 170 -0.26 -14.06 -2.35
C MET A 170 0.89 -14.82 -1.70
N ARG A 171 1.36 -14.36 -0.54
CA ARG A 171 2.42 -15.03 0.20
C ARG A 171 2.04 -16.49 0.48
N LEU A 172 0.85 -16.77 0.99
CA LEU A 172 0.40 -18.15 1.23
C LEU A 172 0.41 -18.99 -0.04
N ARG A 173 -0.20 -18.49 -1.13
CA ARG A 173 -0.33 -19.26 -2.38
C ARG A 173 1.01 -19.57 -3.04
N PHE A 174 1.98 -18.67 -2.96
CA PHE A 174 3.32 -18.90 -3.48
C PHE A 174 4.26 -19.59 -2.46
N ALA A 175 3.85 -19.74 -1.20
CA ALA A 175 4.50 -20.64 -0.23
C ALA A 175 4.16 -22.11 -0.54
N GLU A 176 2.89 -22.37 -0.84
CA GLU A 176 2.34 -23.72 -1.05
C GLU A 176 2.83 -24.37 -2.36
N LYS A 177 3.15 -23.58 -3.40
CA LYS A 177 3.77 -24.08 -4.64
C LYS A 177 5.23 -24.56 -4.46
N LYS A 178 5.73 -24.74 -3.22
CA LYS A 178 7.04 -25.35 -2.99
C LYS A 178 7.03 -26.74 -3.62
N PRO A 179 8.02 -27.11 -4.43
CA PRO A 179 8.17 -28.49 -4.83
C PRO A 179 8.41 -29.31 -3.55
N THR A 180 7.54 -30.26 -3.27
CA THR A 180 7.80 -31.36 -2.33
C THR A 180 8.86 -32.27 -2.94
N PHE A 181 10.05 -31.75 -3.23
CA PHE A 181 11.23 -32.52 -3.62
C PHE A 181 12.15 -32.62 -2.41
N ALA A 182 11.74 -33.45 -1.46
CA ALA A 182 12.61 -33.96 -0.39
C ALA A 182 11.95 -35.19 0.28
N SER A 183 11.52 -36.18 -0.50
CA SER A 183 11.23 -37.53 0.04
C SER A 183 11.18 -38.65 -1.00
N SER A 184 11.80 -38.50 -2.18
CA SER A 184 11.84 -39.57 -3.19
C SER A 184 13.21 -40.23 -3.35
N GLU A 185 14.17 -39.97 -2.46
CA GLU A 185 15.45 -40.68 -2.42
C GLU A 185 15.74 -41.13 -1.00
N LEU A 186 15.07 -42.21 -0.57
CA LEU A 186 15.62 -43.13 0.42
C LEU A 186 14.95 -44.49 0.27
N SER A 187 15.76 -45.43 -0.23
CA SER A 187 15.61 -46.89 -0.29
C SER A 187 15.09 -47.48 -1.61
N PRO A 188 15.63 -48.61 -2.14
CA PRO A 188 16.72 -49.47 -1.62
C PRO A 188 17.85 -49.76 -2.63
N GLU A 189 19.09 -49.92 -2.16
CA GLU A 189 19.97 -51.05 -2.50
C GLU A 189 20.80 -51.42 -1.26
#